data_AF-A0A377G7G8-F1
#
_entry.id   AF-A0A377G7G8-F1
#
_cell.length_a   1.000
_cell.length_b   1.000
_cell.length_c   1.000
_cell.angle_alpha   90.00
_cell.angle_beta   90.00
_cell.angle_gamma   90.00
#
_symmetry.space_group_name_H-M   'P 1'
#
loop_
_entity.id
_entity.type
_entity.pdbx_description
1 polymer ?
#
loop_
_entity_poly.entity_id
_entity_poly.type
_entity_poly.pdbx_seq_one_letter_code
_entity_poly.pdbx_strand_id
1 'polypeptide(L)'
;MPISKNPNERLLYCVSKGLVRTIHTMVRDEDDREKIQPEAVDQAIESIVIAAKSGKLSIEQITKRKEILNLLCKLWGKPAEPALKFLETELQKHLNEILITLIPNQKMNVNDWNTIFDFIEKNKVIPNQAIIGYFLRAAAADKLWKNFAQLLSYQQPDWRMAGQLLMMSVKAGQMDAVRQLCNLSQENVPGVSGIKRAVKEAKKSGHPEIASYLSCELLHQNNLNKKPLALTKAILQNFVDNSFPGSSLFGTQVKEVNKILSRIKSELAHGHGDNAQIIFAVIESLRKVMGSNKELRGCVDYIADRYANSEESHSLKPKGLIK
;
A
#
# COMPACT_ATOMS: atom_id res chain seq x y z
N MET A 1 45.04 19.27 -3.83
CA MET A 1 45.61 18.67 -5.05
C MET A 1 45.00 19.37 -6.25
N PRO A 2 45.80 19.87 -7.20
CA PRO A 2 45.28 20.42 -8.45
C PRO A 2 44.48 19.34 -9.19
N ILE A 3 43.35 19.73 -9.79
CA ILE A 3 42.54 18.84 -10.62
C ILE A 3 43.36 18.52 -11.88
N SER A 4 43.49 17.23 -12.21
CA SER A 4 44.22 16.81 -13.41
C SER A 4 43.62 17.44 -14.67
N LYS A 5 44.50 17.79 -15.63
CA LYS A 5 44.09 18.24 -16.97
C LYS A 5 43.62 17.08 -17.85
N ASN A 6 43.91 15.83 -17.48
CA ASN A 6 43.42 14.66 -18.18
C ASN A 6 41.93 14.44 -17.85
N PRO A 7 41.01 14.46 -18.84
CA PRO A 7 39.58 14.29 -18.59
C PRO A 7 39.20 12.98 -17.87
N ASN A 8 39.93 11.89 -18.12
CA ASN A 8 39.69 10.59 -17.49
C ASN A 8 40.05 10.60 -16.00
N GLU A 9 41.24 11.11 -15.64
CA GLU A 9 41.66 11.25 -14.24
C GLU A 9 40.78 12.23 -13.49
N ARG A 10 40.42 13.34 -14.14
CA ARG A 10 39.49 14.34 -13.60
C ARG A 10 38.13 13.73 -13.31
N LEU A 11 37.62 12.87 -14.19
CA LEU A 11 36.35 12.18 -13.99
C LEU A 11 36.39 11.26 -12.78
N LEU A 12 37.38 10.37 -12.71
CA LEU A 12 37.57 9.45 -11.57
C LEU A 12 37.69 10.21 -10.25
N TYR A 13 38.45 11.31 -10.24
CA TYR A 13 38.55 12.19 -9.08
C TYR A 13 37.19 12.76 -8.69
N CYS A 14 36.45 13.36 -9.64
CA CYS A 14 35.16 13.97 -9.35
C CYS A 14 34.15 12.93 -8.82
N VAL A 15 34.16 11.72 -9.38
CA VAL A 15 33.31 10.60 -8.96
C VAL A 15 33.64 10.18 -7.53
N SER A 16 34.93 10.02 -7.21
CA SER A 16 35.38 9.64 -5.86
C SER A 16 34.96 10.67 -4.79
N LYS A 17 34.92 11.95 -5.17
CA LYS A 17 34.56 13.09 -4.30
C LYS A 17 33.08 13.45 -4.32
N GLY A 18 32.26 12.83 -5.17
CA GLY A 18 30.84 13.14 -5.29
C GLY A 18 30.55 14.53 -5.87
N LEU A 19 31.41 15.03 -6.78
CA LEU A 19 31.28 16.36 -7.39
C LEU A 19 30.31 16.37 -8.57
N VAL A 20 29.02 16.20 -8.26
CA VAL A 20 27.92 16.12 -9.23
C VAL A 20 27.94 17.23 -10.28
N ARG A 21 28.04 18.50 -9.83
CA ARG A 21 27.99 19.67 -10.73
C ARG A 21 29.13 19.67 -11.75
N THR A 22 30.33 19.33 -11.32
CA THR A 22 31.51 19.27 -12.20
C THR A 22 31.36 18.17 -13.25
N ILE A 23 30.88 17.00 -12.84
CA ILE A 23 30.64 15.89 -13.77
C ILE A 23 29.56 16.26 -14.78
N HIS A 24 28.50 16.92 -14.34
CA HIS A 24 27.46 17.40 -15.23
C HIS A 24 27.99 18.41 -16.26
N THR A 25 28.91 19.30 -15.88
CA THR A 25 29.59 20.19 -16.84
C THR A 25 30.44 19.38 -17.83
N MET A 26 31.25 18.42 -17.35
CA MET A 26 32.07 17.56 -18.21
C MET A 26 31.26 16.73 -19.21
N VAL A 27 30.09 16.25 -18.79
CA VAL A 27 29.17 15.45 -19.61
C VAL A 27 28.47 16.29 -20.70
N ARG A 28 28.30 17.60 -20.46
CA ARG A 28 27.66 18.52 -21.42
C ARG A 28 28.64 19.14 -22.41
N ASP A 29 29.89 19.30 -22.01
CA ASP A 29 30.95 19.85 -22.85
C ASP A 29 31.37 18.79 -23.88
N GLU A 30 31.26 19.11 -25.18
CA GLU A 30 31.52 18.15 -26.25
C GLU A 30 32.99 17.75 -26.34
N ASP A 31 33.90 18.69 -26.09
CA ASP A 31 35.34 18.46 -26.14
C ASP A 31 35.79 17.53 -25.00
N ASP A 32 35.27 17.74 -23.79
CA ASP A 32 35.54 16.85 -22.65
C ASP A 32 34.89 15.47 -22.90
N ARG A 33 33.66 15.43 -23.43
CA ARG A 33 32.92 14.18 -23.72
C ARG A 33 33.66 13.28 -24.69
N GLU A 34 34.19 13.82 -25.79
CA GLU A 34 34.91 13.03 -26.80
C GLU A 34 36.25 12.47 -26.30
N LYS A 35 36.85 13.12 -25.30
CA LYS A 35 38.15 12.73 -24.72
C LYS A 35 38.04 11.72 -23.58
N ILE A 36 36.84 11.52 -23.03
CA ILE A 36 36.64 10.53 -21.97
C ILE A 36 36.51 9.14 -22.59
N GLN A 37 37.39 8.25 -22.16
CA GLN A 37 37.45 6.87 -22.60
C GLN A 37 36.37 6.03 -21.89
N PRO A 38 35.75 5.06 -22.58
CA PRO A 38 34.80 4.13 -21.96
C PRO A 38 35.36 3.43 -20.71
N GLU A 39 36.63 3.06 -20.72
CA GLU A 39 37.32 2.37 -19.62
C GLU A 39 37.34 3.22 -18.34
N ALA A 40 37.54 4.54 -18.48
CA ALA A 40 37.53 5.45 -17.33
C ALA A 40 36.15 5.51 -16.66
N VAL A 41 35.09 5.18 -17.40
CA VAL A 41 33.74 5.19 -16.86
C VAL A 41 33.29 3.87 -16.33
N ASP A 42 33.71 2.77 -16.92
CA ASP A 42 33.58 1.48 -16.27
C ASP A 42 34.30 1.52 -14.90
N GLN A 43 35.51 2.12 -14.82
CA GLN A 43 36.22 2.35 -13.55
C GLN A 43 35.47 3.31 -12.60
N ALA A 44 34.89 4.39 -13.12
CA ALA A 44 34.11 5.32 -12.31
C ALA A 44 32.89 4.61 -11.69
N ILE A 45 32.15 3.83 -12.47
CA ILE A 45 30.99 3.05 -12.03
C ILE A 45 31.42 2.02 -10.99
N GLU A 46 32.51 1.29 -11.25
CA GLU A 46 33.05 0.31 -10.30
C GLU A 46 33.43 0.96 -8.97
N SER A 47 34.08 2.13 -9.00
CA SER A 47 34.45 2.87 -7.79
C SER A 47 33.23 3.29 -6.96
N ILE A 48 32.12 3.65 -7.62
CA ILE A 48 30.85 3.98 -6.96
C ILE A 48 30.28 2.74 -6.26
N VAL A 49 30.27 1.59 -6.95
CA VAL A 49 29.75 0.33 -6.41
C VAL A 49 30.61 -0.15 -5.23
N ILE A 50 31.94 -0.10 -5.34
CA ILE A 50 32.86 -0.46 -4.25
C ILE A 50 32.63 0.46 -3.03
N ALA A 51 32.52 1.77 -3.25
CA ALA A 51 32.27 2.72 -2.18
C ALA A 51 30.93 2.44 -1.47
N ALA A 52 29.87 2.11 -2.21
CA ALA A 52 28.58 1.75 -1.64
C ALA A 52 28.61 0.42 -0.88
N LYS A 53 29.30 -0.60 -1.40
CA LYS A 53 29.51 -1.90 -0.70
C LYS A 53 30.23 -1.76 0.63
N SER A 54 31.05 -0.71 0.80
CA SER A 54 31.76 -0.48 2.06
C SER A 54 30.83 -0.19 3.25
N GLY A 55 29.59 0.24 3.01
CA GLY A 55 28.63 0.62 4.04
C GLY A 55 29.00 1.90 4.83
N LYS A 56 30.04 2.64 4.42
CA LYS A 56 30.55 3.82 5.15
C LYS A 56 30.00 5.15 4.63
N LEU A 57 29.05 5.12 3.72
CA LEU A 57 28.58 6.33 3.04
C LEU A 57 27.38 6.94 3.76
N SER A 58 27.41 8.26 3.93
CA SER A 58 26.21 9.01 4.32
C SER A 58 25.15 8.96 3.21
N ILE A 59 23.87 9.21 3.56
CA ILE A 59 22.77 9.33 2.60
C ILE A 59 23.10 10.34 1.50
N GLU A 60 23.63 11.51 1.87
CA GLU A 60 23.99 12.55 0.91
C GLU A 60 25.03 12.04 -0.10
N GLN A 61 26.03 11.27 0.36
CA GLN A 61 27.03 10.66 -0.50
C GLN A 61 26.45 9.58 -1.41
N ILE A 62 25.51 8.75 -0.94
CA ILE A 62 24.85 7.74 -1.76
C ILE A 62 23.96 8.42 -2.82
N THR A 63 23.18 9.44 -2.44
CA THR A 63 22.34 10.21 -3.37
C THR A 63 23.17 10.91 -4.45
N LYS A 64 24.26 11.59 -4.06
CA LYS A 64 25.20 12.20 -5.03
C LYS A 64 25.79 11.17 -5.98
N ARG A 65 26.16 9.99 -5.48
CA ARG A 65 26.71 8.91 -6.32
C ARG A 65 25.66 8.28 -7.25
N LYS A 66 24.39 8.17 -6.82
CA LYS A 66 23.27 7.77 -7.69
C LYS A 66 23.09 8.77 -8.84
N GLU A 67 23.14 10.06 -8.54
CA GLU A 67 23.02 11.11 -9.57
C GLU A 67 24.19 11.06 -10.56
N ILE A 68 25.42 10.91 -10.07
CA ILE A 68 26.60 10.73 -10.92
C ILE A 68 26.47 9.49 -11.80
N LEU A 69 26.06 8.35 -11.24
CA LEU A 69 25.87 7.13 -12.01
C LEU A 69 24.86 7.36 -13.16
N ASN A 70 23.73 8.03 -12.89
CA ASN A 70 22.75 8.37 -13.92
C ASN A 70 23.34 9.23 -15.04
N LEU A 71 24.21 10.19 -14.72
CA LEU A 71 24.89 11.01 -15.72
C LEU A 71 25.85 10.18 -16.58
N LEU A 72 26.62 9.27 -15.95
CA LEU A 72 27.55 8.39 -16.64
C LEU A 72 26.82 7.42 -17.59
N CYS A 73 25.69 6.84 -17.17
CA CYS A 73 24.87 5.97 -18.02
C CYS A 73 24.34 6.70 -19.25
N LYS A 74 23.89 7.94 -19.09
CA LYS A 74 23.38 8.77 -20.19
C LYS A 74 24.45 9.08 -21.22
N LEU A 75 25.71 9.21 -20.81
CA LEU A 75 26.82 9.53 -21.71
C LEU A 75 27.09 8.41 -22.72
N TRP A 76 27.01 7.13 -22.30
CA TRP A 76 27.37 5.99 -23.17
C TRP A 76 26.20 5.17 -23.71
N GLY A 77 24.96 5.50 -23.35
CA GLY A 77 23.79 4.72 -23.78
C GLY A 77 23.80 3.26 -23.28
N LYS A 78 24.70 2.89 -22.36
CA LYS A 78 24.73 1.59 -21.71
C LYS A 78 23.82 1.61 -20.48
N PRO A 79 22.96 0.60 -20.29
CA PRO A 79 22.20 0.46 -19.05
C PRO A 79 23.14 -0.03 -17.95
N ALA A 80 23.51 0.82 -16.99
CA ALA A 80 24.16 0.37 -15.73
C ALA A 80 23.14 -0.23 -14.75
N GLU A 81 22.16 -0.97 -15.26
CA GLU A 81 21.00 -1.45 -14.51
C GLU A 81 21.38 -2.21 -13.22
N PRO A 82 22.40 -3.10 -13.20
CA PRO A 82 22.82 -3.77 -11.98
C PRO A 82 23.42 -2.83 -10.93
N ALA A 83 24.25 -1.87 -11.35
CA ALA A 83 24.90 -0.92 -10.44
C ALA A 83 23.90 0.08 -9.84
N LEU A 84 22.95 0.54 -10.66
CA LEU A 84 21.89 1.43 -10.22
C LEU A 84 20.98 0.74 -9.19
N LYS A 85 20.53 -0.48 -9.50
CA LYS A 85 19.73 -1.30 -8.58
C LYS A 85 20.45 -1.57 -7.25
N PHE A 86 21.77 -1.80 -7.30
CA PHE A 86 22.58 -1.96 -6.10
C PHE A 86 22.60 -0.68 -5.24
N LEU A 87 22.87 0.48 -5.83
CA LEU A 87 22.86 1.75 -5.10
C LEU A 87 21.48 2.08 -4.53
N GLU A 88 20.41 1.78 -5.26
CA GLU A 88 19.04 1.93 -4.75
C GLU A 88 18.77 1.05 -3.54
N THR A 89 19.27 -0.19 -3.58
CA THR A 89 19.16 -1.12 -2.47
C THR A 89 19.93 -0.63 -1.23
N GLU A 90 21.17 -0.14 -1.41
CA GLU A 90 21.97 0.39 -0.29
C GLU A 90 21.41 1.70 0.27
N LEU A 91 20.90 2.59 -0.59
CA LEU A 91 20.22 3.81 -0.16
C LEU A 91 18.99 3.47 0.67
N GLN A 92 18.16 2.54 0.18
CA GLN A 92 16.95 2.09 0.86
C GLN A 92 17.27 1.40 2.20
N LYS A 93 18.38 0.64 2.26
CA LYS A 93 18.87 0.04 3.50
C LYS A 93 19.26 1.11 4.53
N HIS A 94 20.07 2.09 4.14
CA HIS A 94 20.46 3.20 5.04
C HIS A 94 19.26 4.02 5.51
N LEU A 95 18.30 4.31 4.62
CA LEU A 95 17.09 5.04 4.98
C LEU A 95 16.23 4.25 5.99
N ASN A 96 16.16 2.93 5.84
CA ASN A 96 15.50 2.05 6.81
C ASN A 96 16.24 2.04 8.16
N GLU A 97 17.57 2.03 8.17
CA GLU A 97 18.36 2.12 9.41
C GLU A 97 18.09 3.43 10.16
N ILE A 98 17.98 4.56 9.46
CA ILE A 98 17.60 5.83 10.09
C ILE A 98 16.16 5.80 10.59
N LEU A 99 15.22 5.24 9.83
CA LEU A 99 13.85 5.09 10.31
C LEU A 99 13.79 4.28 11.61
N ILE A 100 14.65 3.27 11.78
CA ILE A 100 14.77 2.50 13.01
C ILE A 100 15.29 3.37 14.16
N THR A 101 16.28 4.24 13.94
CA THR A 101 16.80 5.11 15.00
C THR A 101 15.83 6.20 15.43
N LEU A 102 14.86 6.55 14.58
CA LEU A 102 13.76 7.46 14.91
C LEU A 102 12.67 6.81 15.77
N ILE A 103 12.68 5.48 15.94
CA ILE A 103 11.72 4.78 16.78
C ILE A 103 12.09 5.03 18.26
N PRO A 104 11.24 5.71 19.05
CA PRO A 104 11.50 5.89 20.47
C PRO A 104 11.37 4.56 21.23
N ASN A 105 12.12 4.42 22.32
CA ASN A 105 11.99 3.27 23.25
C ASN A 105 10.67 3.27 24.05
N GLN A 106 9.81 4.26 23.83
CA GLN A 106 8.57 4.50 24.55
C GLN A 106 7.43 4.79 23.57
N LYS A 107 6.25 5.11 24.11
CA LYS A 107 5.09 5.52 23.32
C LYS A 107 5.42 6.73 22.44
N MET A 108 5.07 6.66 21.16
CA MET A 108 5.28 7.74 20.20
C MET A 108 4.34 8.91 20.48
N ASN A 109 4.90 10.11 20.59
CA ASN A 109 4.13 11.36 20.66
C ASN A 109 3.87 11.93 19.25
N VAL A 110 3.12 13.03 19.16
CA VAL A 110 2.75 13.65 17.88
C VAL A 110 3.96 14.13 17.07
N ASN A 111 5.00 14.66 17.73
CA ASN A 111 6.20 15.14 17.06
C ASN A 111 7.03 13.98 16.47
N ASP A 112 7.03 12.82 17.12
CA ASP A 112 7.70 11.62 16.61
C ASP A 112 7.06 11.19 15.28
N TRP A 113 5.72 11.15 15.22
CA TRP A 113 4.98 10.83 14.00
C TRP A 113 5.23 11.82 12.86
N ASN A 114 5.19 13.12 13.15
CA ASN A 114 5.47 14.15 12.15
C ASN A 114 6.89 14.00 11.60
N THR A 115 7.87 13.76 12.47
CA THR A 115 9.27 13.54 12.06
C THR A 115 9.39 12.34 11.13
N ILE A 116 8.69 11.24 11.41
CA ILE A 116 8.70 10.04 10.58
C ILE A 116 8.04 10.30 9.22
N PHE A 117 6.87 10.94 9.19
CA PHE A 117 6.19 11.25 7.94
C PHE A 117 6.99 12.23 7.09
N ASP A 118 7.52 13.29 7.68
CA ASP A 118 8.41 14.24 7.01
C ASP A 118 9.63 13.53 6.44
N PHE A 119 10.22 12.59 7.19
CA PHE A 119 11.37 11.82 6.71
C PHE A 119 11.02 10.92 5.52
N ILE A 120 9.90 10.19 5.60
CA ILE A 120 9.40 9.32 4.52
C ILE A 120 9.14 10.15 3.26
N GLU A 121 8.45 11.28 3.38
CA GLU A 121 8.07 12.13 2.25
C GLU A 121 9.28 12.84 1.63
N LYS A 122 10.11 13.46 2.47
CA LYS A 122 11.30 14.20 2.01
C LYS A 122 12.29 13.30 1.29
N ASN A 123 12.52 12.09 1.82
CA ASN A 123 13.52 11.17 1.28
C ASN A 123 12.92 10.11 0.35
N LYS A 124 11.60 10.16 0.09
CA LYS A 124 10.89 9.23 -0.80
C LYS A 124 11.14 7.76 -0.41
N VAL A 125 11.16 7.49 0.89
CA VAL A 125 11.48 6.16 1.44
C VAL A 125 10.26 5.27 1.40
N ILE A 126 10.42 4.02 0.99
CA ILE A 126 9.41 2.99 1.21
C ILE A 126 9.85 2.15 2.42
N PRO A 127 9.22 2.29 3.60
CA PRO A 127 9.63 1.53 4.77
C PRO A 127 9.54 0.03 4.49
N ASN A 128 10.54 -0.75 4.92
CA ASN A 128 10.47 -2.21 4.79
C ASN A 128 9.38 -2.81 5.70
N GLN A 129 9.08 -4.11 5.50
CA GLN A 129 8.03 -4.83 6.22
C GLN A 129 8.17 -4.81 7.74
N ALA A 130 9.40 -4.87 8.27
CA ALA A 130 9.63 -4.82 9.70
C ALA A 130 9.28 -3.44 10.29
N ILE A 131 9.71 -2.37 9.61
CA ILE A 131 9.48 -0.99 10.05
C ILE A 131 8.00 -0.62 9.91
N ILE A 132 7.39 -0.88 8.76
CA ILE A 132 5.96 -0.57 8.56
C ILE A 132 5.08 -1.38 9.53
N GLY A 133 5.41 -2.65 9.77
CA GLY A 133 4.71 -3.49 10.73
C GLY A 133 4.88 -3.03 12.18
N TYR A 134 6.01 -2.38 12.52
CA TYR A 134 6.16 -1.71 13.82
C TYR A 134 5.26 -0.48 13.89
N PHE A 135 5.35 0.44 12.94
CA PHE A 135 4.57 1.68 12.96
C PHE A 135 3.07 1.44 12.94
N LEU A 136 2.58 0.51 12.11
CA LEU A 136 1.15 0.17 12.07
C LEU A 136 0.66 -0.40 13.41
N ARG A 137 1.45 -1.24 14.08
CA ARG A 137 1.10 -1.75 15.42
C ARG A 137 1.10 -0.66 16.47
N ALA A 138 2.10 0.23 16.46
CA ALA A 138 2.17 1.36 17.38
C ALA A 138 0.95 2.28 17.19
N ALA A 139 0.65 2.67 15.95
CA ALA A 139 -0.51 3.50 15.62
C ALA A 139 -1.83 2.83 16.06
N ALA A 140 -2.00 1.54 15.81
CA ALA A 140 -3.20 0.80 16.22
C ALA A 140 -3.32 0.68 17.75
N ALA A 141 -2.22 0.41 18.47
CA ALA A 141 -2.20 0.32 19.92
C ALA A 141 -2.56 1.66 20.59
N ASP A 142 -2.07 2.76 20.02
CA ASP A 142 -2.34 4.11 20.50
C ASP A 142 -3.62 4.74 19.94
N LYS A 143 -4.41 3.96 19.17
CA LYS A 143 -5.66 4.40 18.53
C LYS A 143 -5.49 5.59 17.58
N LEU A 144 -4.32 5.71 16.97
CA LEU A 144 -3.96 6.76 16.00
C LEU A 144 -4.35 6.32 14.58
N TRP A 145 -5.64 6.13 14.33
CA TRP A 145 -6.14 5.52 13.08
C TRP A 145 -5.92 6.39 11.84
N LYS A 146 -5.79 7.71 11.99
CA LYS A 146 -5.37 8.59 10.89
C LYS A 146 -3.94 8.29 10.44
N ASN A 147 -3.02 8.15 11.39
CA ASN A 147 -1.63 7.79 11.11
C ASN A 147 -1.54 6.37 10.55
N PHE A 148 -2.36 5.46 11.07
CA PHE A 148 -2.49 4.10 10.53
C PHE A 148 -2.85 4.10 9.03
N ALA A 149 -3.87 4.87 8.65
CA ALA A 149 -4.29 4.99 7.25
C ALA A 149 -3.20 5.62 6.36
N GLN A 150 -2.52 6.65 6.86
CA GLN A 150 -1.41 7.29 6.15
C GLN A 150 -0.24 6.30 5.95
N LEU A 151 0.11 5.51 6.96
CA LEU A 151 1.14 4.47 6.87
C LEU A 151 0.82 3.42 5.80
N LEU A 152 -0.43 2.93 5.75
CA LEU A 152 -0.88 1.99 4.72
C LEU A 152 -0.73 2.54 3.29
N SER A 153 -0.80 3.87 3.13
CA SER A 153 -0.60 4.51 1.82
C SER A 153 0.85 4.50 1.33
N TYR A 154 1.83 4.41 2.24
CA TYR A 154 3.24 4.29 1.88
C TYR A 154 3.63 2.85 1.60
N GLN A 155 3.20 1.92 2.45
CA GLN A 155 3.53 0.50 2.31
C GLN A 155 2.45 -0.37 2.95
N GLN A 156 2.00 -1.37 2.20
CA GLN A 156 1.10 -2.39 2.74
C GLN A 156 1.88 -3.40 3.61
N PRO A 157 1.33 -3.80 4.77
CA PRO A 157 1.90 -4.88 5.57
C PRO A 157 1.73 -6.22 4.84
N ASP A 158 2.60 -7.18 5.11
CA ASP A 158 2.39 -8.55 4.68
C ASP A 158 1.11 -9.14 5.29
N TRP A 159 0.59 -10.22 4.68
CA TRP A 159 -0.67 -10.84 5.08
C TRP A 159 -0.71 -11.31 6.55
N ARG A 160 0.45 -11.65 7.15
CA ARG A 160 0.52 -12.09 8.55
C ARG A 160 0.29 -10.89 9.47
N MET A 161 0.99 -9.80 9.20
CA MET A 161 0.84 -8.55 9.93
C MET A 161 -0.56 -7.96 9.70
N ALA A 162 -1.08 -7.96 8.47
CA ALA A 162 -2.44 -7.52 8.16
C ALA A 162 -3.49 -8.27 9.00
N GLY A 163 -3.35 -9.59 9.17
CA GLY A 163 -4.24 -10.38 10.03
C GLY A 163 -4.17 -10.00 11.52
N GLN A 164 -2.99 -9.63 12.03
CA GLN A 164 -2.84 -9.14 13.40
C GLN A 164 -3.50 -7.76 13.57
N LEU A 165 -3.23 -6.84 12.65
CA LEU A 165 -3.79 -5.49 12.64
C LEU A 165 -5.32 -5.53 12.47
N LEU A 166 -5.84 -6.51 11.72
CA LEU A 166 -7.28 -6.71 11.59
C LEU A 166 -7.92 -7.03 12.94
N MET A 167 -7.31 -7.93 13.71
CA MET A 167 -7.78 -8.25 15.05
C MET A 167 -7.74 -7.05 16.00
N MET A 168 -6.70 -6.22 15.92
CA MET A 168 -6.60 -4.98 16.70
C MET A 168 -7.71 -3.98 16.32
N SER A 169 -7.94 -3.79 15.02
CA SER A 169 -8.96 -2.90 14.48
C SER A 169 -10.37 -3.33 14.89
N VAL A 170 -10.65 -4.64 14.83
CA VAL A 170 -11.91 -5.23 15.29
C VAL A 170 -12.13 -4.98 16.78
N LYS A 171 -11.15 -5.27 17.63
CA LYS A 171 -11.26 -5.04 19.09
C LYS A 171 -11.47 -3.57 19.44
N ALA A 172 -10.91 -2.67 18.64
CA ALA A 172 -11.08 -1.23 18.81
C ALA A 172 -12.37 -0.67 18.20
N GLY A 173 -13.17 -1.50 17.51
CA GLY A 173 -14.39 -1.07 16.83
C GLY A 173 -14.15 -0.16 15.62
N GLN A 174 -12.99 -0.27 14.98
CA GLN A 174 -12.53 0.68 13.96
C GLN A 174 -12.83 0.18 12.56
N MET A 175 -14.03 0.52 12.08
CA MET A 175 -14.53 0.08 10.79
C MET A 175 -13.64 0.48 9.63
N ASP A 176 -13.15 1.74 9.59
CA ASP A 176 -12.33 2.22 8.47
C ASP A 176 -11.02 1.44 8.33
N ALA A 177 -10.38 1.11 9.45
CA ALA A 177 -9.17 0.29 9.46
C ALA A 177 -9.46 -1.15 9.00
N VAL A 178 -10.61 -1.72 9.39
CA VAL A 178 -11.06 -3.03 8.89
C VAL A 178 -11.24 -3.00 7.37
N ARG A 179 -11.91 -1.97 6.83
CA ARG A 179 -12.12 -1.80 5.38
C ARG A 179 -10.78 -1.71 4.63
N GLN A 180 -9.87 -0.86 5.10
CA GLN A 180 -8.54 -0.69 4.50
C GLN A 180 -7.77 -2.02 4.48
N LEU A 181 -7.82 -2.80 5.56
CA LEU A 181 -7.12 -4.08 5.65
C LEU A 181 -7.74 -5.17 4.75
N CYS A 182 -9.06 -5.17 4.55
CA CYS A 182 -9.73 -6.08 3.61
C CYS A 182 -9.54 -5.67 2.14
N ASN A 183 -9.16 -4.42 1.87
CA ASN A 183 -8.91 -3.87 0.54
C ASN A 183 -7.41 -3.78 0.19
N LEU A 184 -6.53 -4.44 0.95
CA LEU A 184 -5.13 -4.62 0.56
C LEU A 184 -5.01 -5.44 -0.73
N SER A 185 -3.82 -5.44 -1.33
CA SER A 185 -3.53 -6.27 -2.50
C SER A 185 -3.69 -7.76 -2.17
N GLN A 186 -3.92 -8.58 -3.20
CA GLN A 186 -4.25 -10.00 -3.04
C GLN A 186 -3.18 -10.79 -2.27
N GLU A 187 -1.92 -10.39 -2.38
CA GLU A 187 -0.79 -10.98 -1.67
C GLU A 187 -0.68 -10.55 -0.19
N ASN A 188 -1.34 -9.46 0.19
CA ASN A 188 -1.25 -8.83 1.52
C ASN A 188 -2.57 -8.86 2.31
N VAL A 189 -3.69 -9.19 1.67
CA VAL A 189 -4.99 -9.29 2.34
C VAL A 189 -4.95 -10.37 3.44
N PRO A 190 -5.62 -10.15 4.59
CA PRO A 190 -5.75 -11.18 5.61
C PRO A 190 -6.36 -12.46 5.04
N GLY A 191 -5.76 -13.61 5.36
CA GLY A 191 -6.27 -14.91 4.92
C GLY A 191 -7.60 -15.30 5.59
N VAL A 192 -8.31 -16.22 4.94
CA VAL A 192 -9.63 -16.77 5.36
C VAL A 192 -9.70 -17.14 6.85
N SER A 193 -8.66 -17.79 7.38
CA SER A 193 -8.61 -18.19 8.80
C SER A 193 -8.52 -16.98 9.74
N GLY A 194 -7.80 -15.93 9.36
CA GLY A 194 -7.71 -14.66 10.07
C GLY A 194 -9.05 -13.94 10.09
N ILE A 195 -9.72 -13.84 8.94
CA ILE A 195 -11.04 -13.22 8.84
C ILE A 195 -12.08 -13.98 9.67
N LYS A 196 -12.09 -15.32 9.61
CA LYS A 196 -13.01 -16.14 10.43
C LYS A 196 -12.83 -15.88 11.93
N ARG A 197 -11.59 -15.70 12.39
CA ARG A 197 -11.29 -15.31 13.78
C ARG A 197 -11.78 -13.90 14.08
N ALA A 198 -11.55 -12.96 13.17
CA ALA A 198 -11.99 -11.58 13.28
C ALA A 198 -13.52 -11.43 13.35
N VAL A 199 -14.28 -12.21 12.56
CA VAL A 199 -15.76 -12.27 12.65
C VAL A 199 -16.23 -12.69 14.05
N LYS A 200 -15.62 -13.75 14.62
CA LYS A 200 -15.97 -14.21 15.97
C LYS A 200 -15.69 -13.14 17.02
N GLU A 201 -14.54 -12.48 16.92
CA GLU A 201 -14.16 -11.41 17.83
C GLU A 201 -15.07 -10.18 17.71
N ALA A 202 -15.47 -9.81 16.50
CA ALA A 202 -16.40 -8.71 16.27
C ALA A 202 -17.77 -8.98 16.91
N LYS A 203 -18.29 -10.20 16.79
CA LYS A 203 -19.52 -10.62 17.48
C LYS A 203 -19.36 -10.57 19.00
N LYS A 204 -18.26 -11.10 19.53
CA LYS A 204 -17.96 -11.10 20.97
C LYS A 204 -17.84 -9.68 21.53
N SER A 205 -17.26 -8.76 20.76
CA SER A 205 -17.01 -7.37 21.17
C SER A 205 -18.21 -6.44 20.94
N GLY A 206 -19.34 -6.95 20.43
CA GLY A 206 -20.53 -6.14 20.19
C GLY A 206 -20.42 -5.19 18.98
N HIS A 207 -19.67 -5.58 17.95
CA HIS A 207 -19.52 -4.83 16.70
C HIS A 207 -20.24 -5.53 15.53
N PRO A 208 -21.58 -5.52 15.48
CA PRO A 208 -22.36 -6.27 14.48
C PRO A 208 -22.11 -5.79 13.04
N GLU A 209 -21.86 -4.49 12.85
CA GLU A 209 -21.53 -3.93 11.53
C GLU A 209 -20.21 -4.51 10.99
N ILE A 210 -19.17 -4.54 11.83
CA ILE A 210 -17.86 -5.12 11.49
C ILE A 210 -17.98 -6.63 11.26
N ALA A 211 -18.74 -7.33 12.10
CA ALA A 211 -18.98 -8.76 11.93
C ALA A 211 -19.68 -9.08 10.61
N SER A 212 -20.64 -8.25 10.21
CA SER A 212 -21.35 -8.38 8.93
C SER A 212 -20.44 -8.10 7.74
N TYR A 213 -19.70 -6.99 7.77
CA TYR A 213 -18.71 -6.64 6.74
C TYR A 213 -17.69 -7.78 6.53
N LEU A 214 -17.14 -8.32 7.62
CA LEU A 214 -16.18 -9.43 7.56
C LEU A 214 -16.80 -10.76 7.12
N SER A 215 -18.09 -11.00 7.41
CA SER A 215 -18.81 -12.15 6.85
C SER A 215 -18.93 -12.03 5.33
N CYS A 216 -19.15 -10.83 4.80
CA CYS A 216 -19.18 -10.57 3.36
C CYS A 216 -17.80 -10.77 2.72
N GLU A 217 -16.74 -10.29 3.35
CA GLU A 217 -15.36 -10.55 2.93
C GLU A 217 -15.06 -12.06 2.90
N LEU A 218 -15.48 -12.79 3.92
CA LEU A 218 -15.32 -14.25 3.97
C LEU A 218 -16.07 -14.94 2.82
N LEU A 219 -17.28 -14.49 2.49
CA LEU A 219 -18.01 -14.99 1.33
C LEU A 219 -17.26 -14.68 0.04
N HIS A 220 -16.74 -13.47 -0.13
CA HIS A 220 -15.95 -13.10 -1.30
C HIS A 220 -14.73 -14.01 -1.47
N GLN A 221 -13.90 -14.17 -0.43
CA GLN A 221 -12.67 -14.98 -0.54
C GLN A 221 -12.95 -16.44 -0.88
N ASN A 222 -14.09 -16.99 -0.44
CA ASN A 222 -14.51 -18.34 -0.81
C ASN A 222 -15.12 -18.43 -2.22
N ASN A 223 -15.30 -17.29 -2.91
CA ASN A 223 -16.02 -17.17 -4.17
C ASN A 223 -15.32 -16.23 -5.18
N LEU A 224 -13.99 -16.18 -5.18
CA LEU A 224 -13.19 -15.26 -6.01
C LEU A 224 -13.52 -15.31 -7.52
N ASN A 225 -14.04 -16.44 -8.01
CA ASN A 225 -14.38 -16.62 -9.42
C ASN A 225 -15.80 -16.17 -9.78
N LYS A 226 -16.60 -15.68 -8.82
CA LYS A 226 -17.98 -15.27 -9.07
C LYS A 226 -18.05 -13.86 -9.64
N LYS A 227 -18.93 -13.68 -10.60
CA LYS A 227 -19.31 -12.36 -11.11
C LYS A 227 -19.83 -11.45 -9.99
N PRO A 228 -19.56 -10.13 -10.04
CA PRO A 228 -20.11 -9.10 -9.18
C PRO A 228 -21.56 -9.32 -8.70
N LEU A 229 -22.50 -9.47 -9.63
CA LEU A 229 -23.91 -9.58 -9.29
C LEU A 229 -24.22 -10.89 -8.54
N ALA A 230 -23.50 -11.96 -8.86
CA ALA A 230 -23.62 -13.25 -8.18
C ALA A 230 -23.05 -13.21 -6.75
N LEU A 231 -21.96 -12.47 -6.52
CA LEU A 231 -21.45 -12.23 -5.17
C LEU A 231 -22.44 -11.38 -4.35
N THR A 232 -22.98 -10.32 -4.94
CA THR A 232 -24.00 -9.46 -4.31
C THR A 232 -25.23 -10.28 -3.90
N LYS A 233 -25.72 -11.17 -4.78
CA LYS A 233 -26.78 -12.13 -4.45
C LYS A 233 -26.41 -13.00 -3.25
N ALA A 234 -25.20 -13.56 -3.22
CA ALA A 234 -24.75 -14.45 -2.15
C ALA A 234 -24.68 -13.74 -0.80
N ILE A 235 -24.21 -12.49 -0.78
CA ILE A 235 -24.16 -11.64 0.41
C ILE A 235 -25.58 -11.38 0.95
N LEU A 236 -26.51 -10.95 0.09
CA LEU A 236 -27.87 -10.65 0.51
C LEU A 236 -28.64 -11.90 0.95
N GLN A 237 -28.42 -13.03 0.26
CA GLN A 237 -28.99 -14.32 0.69
C GLN A 237 -28.47 -14.71 2.07
N ASN A 238 -27.15 -14.59 2.32
CA ASN A 238 -26.58 -14.86 3.64
C ASN A 238 -27.16 -13.95 4.73
N PHE A 239 -27.35 -12.65 4.44
CA PHE A 239 -27.99 -11.73 5.36
C PHE A 239 -29.41 -12.17 5.72
N VAL A 240 -30.23 -12.52 4.71
CA VAL A 240 -31.61 -13.00 4.93
C VAL A 240 -31.62 -14.28 5.76
N ASP A 241 -30.77 -15.25 5.41
CA ASP A 241 -30.74 -16.57 6.06
C ASP A 241 -30.30 -16.49 7.53
N ASN A 242 -29.51 -15.48 7.89
CA ASN A 242 -29.01 -15.28 9.26
C ASN A 242 -29.77 -14.20 10.04
N SER A 243 -30.74 -13.52 9.42
CA SER A 243 -31.57 -12.53 10.09
C SER A 243 -32.57 -13.24 11.01
N PHE A 244 -32.59 -12.88 12.30
CA PHE A 244 -33.44 -13.56 13.28
C PHE A 244 -34.93 -13.34 13.00
N PRO A 245 -35.73 -14.39 12.73
CA PRO A 245 -37.13 -14.26 12.33
C PRO A 245 -38.07 -13.79 13.46
N GLY A 246 -37.63 -13.81 14.72
CA GLY A 246 -38.46 -13.51 15.88
C GLY A 246 -38.55 -12.03 16.28
N SER A 247 -37.85 -11.12 15.61
CA SER A 247 -37.92 -9.69 15.91
C SER A 247 -38.82 -8.96 14.91
N SER A 248 -39.98 -8.51 15.37
CA SER A 248 -40.97 -7.78 14.55
C SER A 248 -40.37 -6.54 13.86
N LEU A 249 -39.37 -5.91 14.48
CA LEU A 249 -38.65 -4.74 13.93
C LEU A 249 -37.81 -5.07 12.69
N PHE A 250 -37.25 -6.28 12.60
CA PHE A 250 -36.43 -6.69 11.45
C PHE A 250 -37.25 -7.35 10.34
N GLY A 251 -38.46 -7.81 10.64
CA GLY A 251 -39.34 -8.46 9.67
C GLY A 251 -39.61 -7.61 8.43
N THR A 252 -39.81 -6.30 8.58
CA THR A 252 -40.04 -5.39 7.44
C THR A 252 -38.79 -5.22 6.58
N GLN A 253 -37.62 -5.04 7.20
CA GLN A 253 -36.35 -4.87 6.46
C GLN A 253 -35.98 -6.14 5.70
N VAL A 254 -36.11 -7.31 6.33
CA VAL A 254 -35.82 -8.60 5.69
C VAL A 254 -36.76 -8.86 4.51
N LYS A 255 -38.04 -8.46 4.62
CA LYS A 255 -38.99 -8.52 3.49
C LYS A 255 -38.55 -7.64 2.32
N GLU A 256 -38.13 -6.40 2.58
CA GLU A 256 -37.64 -5.50 1.54
C GLU A 256 -36.33 -5.99 0.91
N VAL A 257 -35.39 -6.51 1.71
CA VAL A 257 -34.17 -7.15 1.17
C VAL A 257 -34.51 -8.36 0.30
N ASN A 258 -35.52 -9.16 0.67
CA ASN A 258 -35.98 -10.28 -0.17
C ASN A 258 -36.55 -9.82 -1.51
N LYS A 259 -37.25 -8.67 -1.57
CA LYS A 259 -37.70 -8.08 -2.83
C LYS A 259 -36.52 -7.69 -3.72
N ILE A 260 -35.52 -7.01 -3.15
CA ILE A 260 -34.28 -6.65 -3.86
C ILE A 260 -33.55 -7.91 -4.37
N LEU A 261 -33.44 -8.94 -3.53
CA LEU A 261 -32.82 -10.21 -3.87
C LEU A 261 -33.55 -10.94 -5.01
N SER A 262 -34.88 -10.85 -5.05
CA SER A 262 -35.70 -11.44 -6.12
C SER A 262 -35.46 -10.76 -7.46
N ARG A 263 -35.32 -9.42 -7.46
CA ARG A 263 -34.89 -8.66 -8.64
C ARG A 263 -33.52 -9.11 -9.12
N ILE A 264 -32.52 -9.22 -8.24
CA ILE A 264 -31.17 -9.68 -8.59
C ILE A 264 -31.20 -11.10 -9.20
N LYS A 265 -32.01 -12.01 -8.63
CA LYS A 265 -32.20 -13.37 -9.18
C LYS A 265 -32.76 -13.34 -10.60
N SER A 266 -33.73 -12.46 -10.87
CA SER A 266 -34.26 -12.25 -12.23
C SER A 266 -33.16 -11.75 -13.17
N GLU A 267 -32.43 -10.69 -12.81
CA GLU A 267 -31.37 -10.10 -13.66
C GLU A 267 -30.28 -11.11 -14.02
N LEU A 268 -29.89 -11.98 -13.07
CA LEU A 268 -28.93 -13.05 -13.30
C LEU A 268 -29.45 -14.09 -14.30
N ALA A 269 -30.74 -14.42 -14.29
CA ALA A 269 -31.35 -15.36 -15.23
C ALA A 269 -31.35 -14.82 -16.67
N HIS A 270 -31.35 -13.49 -16.83
CA HIS A 270 -31.30 -12.82 -18.14
C HIS A 270 -29.86 -12.57 -18.63
N GLY A 271 -28.83 -13.06 -17.91
CA GLY A 271 -27.44 -12.99 -18.34
C GLY A 271 -26.69 -11.70 -17.99
N HIS A 272 -27.29 -10.78 -17.22
CA HIS A 272 -26.71 -9.47 -16.87
C HIS A 272 -25.68 -9.49 -15.72
N GLY A 273 -24.84 -10.52 -15.66
CA GLY A 273 -23.99 -10.80 -14.49
C GLY A 273 -22.95 -9.74 -14.06
N ASP A 274 -22.59 -8.81 -14.96
CA ASP A 274 -21.51 -7.82 -14.74
C ASP A 274 -21.99 -6.35 -14.86
N ASN A 275 -23.29 -6.10 -14.79
CA ASN A 275 -23.81 -4.73 -14.96
C ASN A 275 -23.66 -3.89 -13.68
N ALA A 276 -22.64 -3.02 -13.66
CA ALA A 276 -22.38 -2.08 -12.56
C ALA A 276 -23.61 -1.21 -12.21
N GLN A 277 -24.42 -0.80 -13.20
CA GLN A 277 -25.61 0.02 -12.97
C GLN A 277 -26.67 -0.70 -12.13
N ILE A 278 -26.82 -2.02 -12.33
CA ILE A 278 -27.74 -2.84 -11.52
C ILE A 278 -27.27 -2.85 -10.08
N ILE A 279 -25.96 -2.99 -9.86
CA ILE A 279 -25.37 -3.03 -8.53
C ILE A 279 -25.52 -1.68 -7.82
N PHE A 280 -25.28 -0.55 -8.51
CA PHE A 280 -25.55 0.78 -7.98
C PHE A 280 -27.01 0.96 -7.58
N ALA A 281 -27.95 0.53 -8.43
CA ALA A 281 -29.38 0.57 -8.11
C ALA A 281 -29.73 -0.30 -6.90
N VAL A 282 -29.08 -1.45 -6.73
CA VAL A 282 -29.20 -2.31 -5.55
C VAL A 282 -28.68 -1.61 -4.31
N ILE A 283 -27.49 -1.00 -4.35
CA ILE A 283 -26.92 -0.24 -3.22
C ILE A 283 -27.87 0.87 -2.78
N GLU A 284 -28.37 1.68 -3.71
CA GLU A 284 -29.31 2.76 -3.43
C GLU A 284 -30.62 2.25 -2.80
N SER A 285 -31.12 1.10 -3.27
CA SER A 285 -32.30 0.47 -2.71
C SER A 285 -32.05 -0.03 -1.28
N LEU A 286 -30.90 -0.65 -1.04
CA LEU A 286 -30.52 -1.14 0.30
C LEU A 286 -30.31 0.02 1.28
N ARG A 287 -29.72 1.14 0.85
CA ARG A 287 -29.55 2.35 1.68
C ARG A 287 -30.89 2.92 2.18
N LYS A 288 -31.95 2.84 1.36
CA LYS A 288 -33.31 3.26 1.74
C LYS A 288 -33.94 2.34 2.79
N VAL A 289 -33.56 1.07 2.81
CA VAL A 289 -34.15 0.04 3.67
C VAL A 289 -33.38 -0.15 4.99
N MET A 290 -32.06 0.09 4.98
CA MET A 290 -31.19 -0.29 6.10
C MET A 290 -31.50 0.39 7.43
N GLY A 291 -31.99 1.63 7.43
CA GLY A 291 -32.29 2.38 8.65
C GLY A 291 -31.14 2.33 9.68
N SER A 292 -31.45 1.86 10.89
CA SER A 292 -30.49 1.67 11.99
C SER A 292 -29.89 0.25 12.06
N ASN A 293 -30.18 -0.63 11.11
CA ASN A 293 -29.69 -2.00 11.10
C ASN A 293 -28.20 -2.05 10.73
N LYS A 294 -27.37 -2.22 11.76
CA LYS A 294 -25.91 -2.28 11.65
C LYS A 294 -25.42 -3.47 10.83
N GLU A 295 -26.09 -4.62 10.89
CA GLU A 295 -25.66 -5.78 10.10
C GLU A 295 -25.89 -5.55 8.61
N LEU A 296 -27.07 -5.03 8.25
CA LEU A 296 -27.37 -4.68 6.86
C LEU A 296 -26.44 -3.57 6.36
N ARG A 297 -26.13 -2.57 7.19
CA ARG A 297 -25.14 -1.54 6.86
C ARG A 297 -23.78 -2.12 6.52
N GLY A 298 -23.27 -3.07 7.31
CA GLY A 298 -22.02 -3.76 7.01
C GLY A 298 -22.02 -4.47 5.65
N CYS A 299 -23.14 -5.08 5.25
CA CYS A 299 -23.29 -5.66 3.91
C CYS A 299 -23.28 -4.59 2.81
N VAL A 300 -24.03 -3.50 3.01
CA VAL A 300 -24.14 -2.40 2.03
C VAL A 300 -22.79 -1.74 1.81
N ASP A 301 -22.06 -1.45 2.88
CA ASP A 301 -20.75 -0.83 2.81
C ASP A 301 -19.74 -1.74 2.13
N TYR A 302 -19.77 -3.05 2.43
CA TYR A 302 -18.94 -4.03 1.74
C TYR A 302 -19.18 -4.06 0.24
N ILE A 303 -20.45 -4.12 -0.17
CA ILE A 303 -20.85 -4.09 -1.59
C ILE A 303 -20.34 -2.78 -2.21
N ALA A 304 -20.64 -1.63 -1.60
CA ALA A 304 -20.22 -0.33 -2.12
C ALA A 304 -18.70 -0.21 -2.29
N ASP A 305 -17.90 -0.61 -1.29
CA ASP A 305 -16.44 -0.53 -1.33
C ASP A 305 -15.86 -1.38 -2.47
N ARG A 306 -16.39 -2.57 -2.72
CA ARG A 306 -15.90 -3.44 -3.79
C ARG A 306 -16.21 -2.91 -5.19
N TYR A 307 -17.30 -2.16 -5.35
CA TYR A 307 -17.71 -1.65 -6.66
C TYR A 307 -17.22 -0.24 -6.95
N ALA A 308 -17.14 0.64 -5.95
CA ALA A 308 -16.49 1.95 -6.10
C ALA A 308 -15.03 1.80 -6.56
N ASN A 309 -14.31 0.83 -5.99
CA ASN A 309 -12.92 0.57 -6.36
C ASN A 309 -12.75 -0.16 -7.71
N SER A 310 -13.81 -0.72 -8.30
CA SER A 310 -13.75 -1.38 -9.61
C SER A 310 -13.68 -0.40 -10.78
N GLU A 311 -14.18 0.84 -10.59
CA GLU A 311 -14.01 1.94 -11.55
C GLU A 311 -12.66 2.65 -11.36
N GLU A 312 -12.15 2.71 -10.12
CA GLU A 312 -10.86 3.33 -9.78
C GLU A 312 -9.63 2.41 -9.84
N SER A 313 -9.78 1.10 -10.10
CA SER A 313 -8.63 0.16 -10.18
C SER A 313 -7.75 0.37 -11.42
N HIS A 314 -8.07 1.35 -12.27
CA HIS A 314 -7.11 1.94 -13.22
C HIS A 314 -6.22 3.04 -12.61
N SER A 315 -6.46 3.50 -11.38
CA SER A 315 -5.82 4.69 -10.79
C SER A 315 -5.18 4.49 -9.41
N LEU A 316 -5.47 3.43 -8.66
CA LEU A 316 -4.79 3.14 -7.39
C LEU A 316 -3.50 2.34 -7.62
N LYS A 317 -2.58 2.89 -8.41
CA LYS A 317 -1.16 2.62 -8.18
C LYS A 317 -0.83 3.27 -6.83
N PRO A 318 -0.04 2.62 -5.95
CA PRO A 318 0.53 3.32 -4.79
C PRO A 318 1.13 4.61 -5.33
N LYS A 319 0.86 5.77 -4.68
CA LYS A 319 1.33 7.09 -5.14
C LYS A 319 2.75 6.90 -5.62
N GLY A 320 2.88 6.82 -6.94
CA GLY A 320 4.13 6.40 -7.54
C GLY A 320 5.06 7.53 -7.26
N LEU A 321 5.97 7.34 -6.31
CA LEU A 321 7.20 8.08 -6.30
C LEU A 321 7.79 7.80 -7.68
N ILE A 322 7.63 8.79 -8.56
CA ILE A 322 7.97 8.76 -9.98
C ILE A 322 9.31 8.05 -10.12
N LYS A 323 9.31 6.96 -10.89
CA LYS A 323 10.50 6.16 -11.22
C LYS A 323 11.62 7.04 -11.75
#